data_AF-A0A7I7WPB3-F1
#
_entry.id   AF-A0A7I7WPB3-F1
#
_cell.length_a   1.000
_cell.length_b   1.000
_cell.length_c   1.000
_cell.angle_alpha   90.00
_cell.angle_beta   90.00
_cell.angle_gamma   90.00
#
_symmetry.space_group_name_H-M   'P 1'
#
loop_
_entity.id
_entity.type
_entity.pdbx_description
1 polymer ?
#
loop_
_entity_poly.entity_id
_entity_poly.type
_entity_poly.pdbx_seq_one_letter_code
_entity_poly.pdbx_strand_id
1 'polypeptide(L)' 'MFRTLIAAGLVAMAAALGAASVANADTYYKNCTAARDAGVTPILQGQDGYAEHLDRDGDGVACE' A
#
# COMPACT_ATOMS: atom_id res chain seq x y z
N MET A 1 26.34 -37.74 15.94
CA MET A 1 26.84 -36.83 14.88
C MET A 1 25.77 -36.23 13.95
N PHE A 2 24.46 -36.36 14.17
CA PHE A 2 23.44 -35.86 13.21
C PHE A 2 22.37 -34.93 13.82
N ARG A 3 22.71 -34.16 14.87
CA ARG A 3 21.73 -33.33 15.60
C ARG A 3 21.83 -31.83 15.31
N THR A 4 22.63 -31.41 14.33
CA THR A 4 22.94 -29.98 14.10
C THR A 4 22.59 -29.46 12.69
N LEU A 5 21.96 -30.26 11.81
CA LEU A 5 21.73 -29.86 10.42
C LEU A 5 20.31 -29.34 10.10
N ILE A 6 19.41 -29.17 11.08
CA ILE A 6 18.02 -28.71 10.82
C ILE A 6 17.85 -27.19 11.08
N ALA A 7 18.90 -26.48 11.52
CA ALA A 7 18.78 -25.07 11.92
C ALA A 7 19.10 -24.04 10.82
N ALA A 8 19.40 -24.46 9.59
CA ALA A 8 19.82 -23.54 8.51
C ALA A 8 18.79 -23.34 7.38
N GLY A 9 17.69 -24.11 7.36
CA GLY A 9 16.73 -24.08 6.24
C GLY A 9 15.51 -23.16 6.41
N LEU A 10 15.17 -22.74 7.62
CA LEU A 10 13.85 -22.13 7.92
C LEU A 10 13.85 -20.61 8.16
N VAL A 11 15.01 -19.94 8.10
CA VAL A 11 15.08 -18.50 8.42
C VAL A 11 14.82 -17.58 7.21
N ALA A 12 14.68 -18.12 5.99
CA ALA A 12 14.58 -17.31 4.77
C ALA A 12 13.15 -17.04 4.24
N MET A 13 12.09 -17.57 4.87
CA MET A 13 10.73 -17.56 4.30
C MET A 13 9.72 -16.66 5.05
N ALA A 14 10.17 -15.62 5.76
CA ALA A 14 9.29 -14.76 6.57
C ALA A 14 9.09 -13.32 6.04
N ALA A 15 9.75 -12.94 4.94
CA ALA A 15 9.73 -11.54 4.46
C ALA A 15 8.61 -11.21 3.44
N ALA A 16 7.72 -12.15 3.08
CA ALA A 16 6.78 -11.97 1.97
C ALA A 16 5.31 -11.73 2.36
N LEU A 17 4.98 -11.61 3.65
CA LEU A 17 3.58 -11.60 4.13
C LEU A 17 3.16 -10.33 4.90
N GLY A 18 3.96 -9.26 4.86
CA GLY A 18 3.83 -8.16 5.83
C GLY A 18 3.85 -6.76 5.24
N ALA A 19 3.17 -6.52 4.13
CA ALA A 19 2.82 -5.16 3.72
C ALA A 19 1.37 -5.16 3.18
N ALA A 20 0.45 -5.70 3.97
CA ALA A 20 -0.92 -5.21 3.89
C ALA A 20 -0.80 -3.73 4.28
N SER A 21 -0.92 -2.84 3.30
CA SER A 21 -0.96 -1.40 3.51
C SER A 21 -2.04 -1.16 4.56
N VAL A 22 -1.61 -0.74 5.74
CA VAL A 22 -2.52 -0.25 6.76
C VAL A 22 -3.06 1.05 6.18
N ALA A 23 -4.17 0.96 5.43
CA ALA A 23 -4.83 2.11 4.84
C ALA A 23 -5.20 3.08 5.97
N ASN A 24 -4.32 4.04 6.23
CA ASN A 24 -4.61 5.16 7.12
C ASN A 24 -5.35 6.15 6.23
N ALA A 25 -6.67 6.07 6.27
CA ALA A 25 -7.58 7.07 5.71
C ALA A 25 -7.45 8.45 6.41
N ASP A 26 -6.38 8.69 7.18
CA ASP A 26 -6.11 9.94 7.88
C ASP A 26 -5.74 11.08 6.92
N THR A 27 -5.22 10.76 5.73
CA THR A 27 -4.95 11.79 4.72
C THR A 27 -6.21 12.05 3.89
N TYR A 28 -6.72 13.29 3.93
CA TYR A 28 -7.90 13.70 3.16
C TYR A 28 -7.54 14.73 2.10
N TYR A 29 -7.92 14.46 0.84
CA TYR A 29 -7.82 15.42 -0.27
C TYR A 29 -9.21 15.83 -0.74
N LYS A 30 -9.45 17.15 -0.80
CA LYS A 30 -10.72 17.70 -1.29
C LYS A 30 -10.97 17.37 -2.76
N ASN A 31 -9.91 17.34 -3.57
CA ASN A 31 -9.97 17.09 -5.00
C ASN A 31 -8.59 16.65 -5.54
N CYS A 32 -8.56 16.24 -6.80
CA CYS A 32 -7.32 15.81 -7.47
C CYS A 32 -6.28 16.92 -7.67
N THR A 33 -6.69 18.20 -7.66
CA THR A 33 -5.72 19.31 -7.67
C THR A 33 -4.90 19.31 -6.38
N ALA A 34 -5.54 19.20 -5.22
CA ALA A 34 -4.85 19.14 -3.94
C ALA A 34 -3.91 17.92 -3.82
N ALA A 35 -4.34 16.77 -4.36
CA ALA A 35 -3.49 15.57 -4.42
C ALA A 35 -2.29 15.73 -5.37
N ARG A 36 -2.48 16.36 -6.53
CA ARG A 36 -1.40 16.67 -7.49
C ARG A 36 -0.42 17.69 -6.93
N ASP A 37 -0.92 18.72 -6.26
CA ASP A 37 -0.09 19.73 -5.59
C ASP A 37 0.75 19.12 -4.48
N ALA A 38 0.24 18.07 -3.81
CA ALA A 38 0.98 17.27 -2.84
C ALA A 38 1.96 16.26 -3.49
N GLY A 39 1.89 16.07 -4.82
CA GLY A 39 2.79 15.17 -5.54
C GLY A 39 2.56 13.67 -5.28
N VAL A 40 1.35 13.30 -4.85
CA VAL A 40 1.03 11.90 -4.45
C VAL A 40 0.25 11.11 -5.50
N THR A 41 -0.09 11.72 -6.64
CA THR A 41 -0.90 11.08 -7.68
C THR A 41 -0.06 10.29 -8.69
N PRO A 42 -0.57 9.16 -9.23
CA PRO A 42 -1.89 8.56 -8.97
C PRO A 42 -1.97 7.84 -7.62
N ILE A 43 -3.10 7.97 -6.93
CA ILE A 43 -3.31 7.34 -5.62
C ILE A 43 -4.07 6.01 -5.82
N LEU A 44 -3.48 4.90 -5.40
CA LEU A 44 -4.09 3.59 -5.57
C LEU A 44 -5.03 3.23 -4.41
N GLN A 45 -6.06 2.44 -4.68
CA GLN A 45 -6.94 1.91 -3.65
C GLN A 45 -6.12 1.20 -2.55
N GLY A 46 -6.39 1.56 -1.29
CA GLY A 46 -5.65 1.06 -0.13
C GLY A 46 -4.35 1.81 0.19
N GLN A 47 -3.99 2.84 -0.58
CA GLN A 47 -3.01 3.84 -0.17
C GLN A 47 -3.66 4.94 0.66
N ASP A 48 -2.86 5.56 1.52
CA ASP A 48 -3.27 6.74 2.28
C ASP A 48 -3.65 7.87 1.32
N GLY A 49 -4.77 8.53 1.57
CA GLY A 49 -5.28 9.57 0.69
C GLY A 49 -6.20 9.09 -0.43
N TYR A 50 -6.37 7.77 -0.62
CA TYR A 50 -7.38 7.27 -1.54
C TYR A 50 -8.77 7.61 -1.00
N ALA A 51 -9.63 8.11 -1.88
CA ALA A 51 -11.03 8.29 -1.59
C ALA A 51 -11.83 8.09 -2.87
N GLU A 52 -12.99 7.43 -2.76
CA GLU A 52 -13.85 7.10 -3.91
C GLU A 52 -14.27 8.37 -4.69
N HIS A 53 -14.35 9.55 -4.04
CA HIS A 53 -14.67 10.80 -4.75
C HIS A 53 -13.53 11.36 -5.61
N LEU A 54 -12.31 10.83 -5.46
CA LEU A 54 -11.14 11.19 -6.26
C LEU A 54 -10.95 10.25 -7.47
N ASP A 55 -11.63 9.11 -7.45
CA ASP A 55 -11.63 8.06 -8.46
C ASP A 55 -12.92 8.18 -9.29
N ARG A 56 -12.83 8.85 -10.44
CA ARG A 56 -14.01 9.27 -11.20
C ARG A 56 -14.72 8.09 -11.86
N ASP A 57 -13.98 7.09 -12.30
CA ASP A 57 -14.48 5.91 -13.00
C ASP A 57 -14.56 4.67 -12.10
N GLY A 58 -13.92 4.69 -10.94
CA GLY A 58 -14.04 3.66 -9.91
C GLY A 58 -13.18 2.44 -10.19
N ASP A 59 -12.07 2.61 -10.90
CA ASP A 59 -11.17 1.51 -11.28
C ASP A 59 -10.12 1.17 -10.19
N GLY A 60 -10.07 1.97 -9.13
CA GLY A 60 -9.12 1.85 -8.03
C GLY A 60 -7.88 2.74 -8.19
N VAL A 61 -7.85 3.64 -9.16
CA VAL A 61 -6.77 4.60 -9.42
C VAL A 61 -7.32 6.03 -9.35
N ALA A 62 -7.18 6.66 -8.18
CA ALA A 62 -7.62 8.04 -8.02
C ALA A 62 -6.67 9.03 -8.72
N CYS A 63 -7.27 10.07 -9.32
CA CYS A 63 -6.60 11.21 -9.92
C CYS A 63 -5.66 10.94 -11.10
N GLU A 64 -6.00 9.94 -11.91
CA GLU A 64 -5.49 9.80 -13.29
C GLU A 64 -5.78 11.01 -14.19
#